data_AF-A0A8H5G7Z1-F1
#
_entry.id   AF-A0A8H5G7Z1-F1
#
_cell.length_a   1.000
_cell.length_b   1.000
_cell.length_c   1.000
_cell.angle_alpha   90.00
_cell.angle_beta   90.00
_cell.angle_gamma   90.00
#
_symmetry.space_group_name_H-M   'P 1'
#
loop_
_entity.id
_entity.type
_entity.pdbx_description
1 polymer ?
#
loop_
_entity_poly.entity_id
_entity_poly.type
_entity_poly.pdbx_seq_one_letter_code
_entity_poly.pdbx_strand_id
1 'polypeptide(L)'
;MSGKNKPISSVRIYSQNMGRSYALVDTILESKKLDFKIIFLQEPPWNHIRKAPSTTNPEGDDVIGAPIHPEWLCMVRSTKPNDPRPRTLTYVHRHLLCMRPILRQEWVNHRDIQVLGLFNQGNYIHLLNIYSDSSSSAINFLSTNFINIPNIIYMGGDFNC
;
A
#
# COMPACT_ATOMS: atom_id res chain seq x y z
N MET A 1 17.65 -27.31 -6.57
CA MET A 1 18.19 -26.31 -7.52
C MET A 1 17.55 -24.97 -7.19
N SER A 2 18.32 -24.04 -6.61
CA SER A 2 17.81 -22.71 -6.25
C SER A 2 17.67 -21.87 -7.52
N GLY A 3 16.41 -21.55 -7.89
CA GLY A 3 16.13 -20.66 -9.02
C GLY A 3 16.73 -19.28 -8.72
N LYS A 4 17.79 -18.92 -9.45
CA LYS A 4 18.34 -17.56 -9.40
C LYS A 4 17.23 -16.59 -9.84
N ASN A 5 16.76 -15.74 -8.92
CA ASN A 5 15.80 -14.69 -9.25
C ASN A 5 16.38 -13.84 -10.38
N LYS A 6 15.61 -13.74 -11.47
CA LYS A 6 15.96 -12.90 -12.62
C LYS A 6 16.11 -11.45 -12.13
N PRO A 7 17.16 -10.71 -12.52
CA PRO A 7 17.31 -9.32 -12.14
C PRO A 7 16.11 -8.49 -12.61
N ILE A 8 15.59 -7.64 -11.72
CA ILE A 8 14.46 -6.76 -12.01
C ILE A 8 14.98 -5.60 -12.84
N SER A 9 14.62 -5.56 -14.12
CA SER A 9 15.04 -4.49 -15.05
C SER A 9 14.11 -3.27 -15.04
N SER A 10 12.84 -3.46 -14.66
CA SER A 10 11.85 -2.39 -14.56
C SER A 10 10.73 -2.75 -13.58
N VAL A 11 10.09 -1.72 -13.03
CA VAL A 11 8.95 -1.83 -12.11
C VAL A 11 7.80 -1.04 -12.73
N ARG A 12 6.71 -1.73 -13.08
CA ARG A 12 5.47 -1.10 -13.54
C ARG A 12 4.51 -0.94 -12.36
N ILE A 13 3.96 0.25 -12.21
CA ILE A 13 3.04 0.64 -11.14
C ILE A 13 1.66 0.86 -11.75
N TYR A 14 0.64 0.20 -11.19
CA TYR A 14 -0.76 0.49 -11.47
C TYR A 14 -1.31 1.33 -10.32
N SER A 15 -2.07 2.39 -10.61
CA SER A 15 -2.70 3.21 -9.58
C SER A 15 -4.17 3.39 -9.87
N GLN A 16 -5.03 3.18 -8.87
CA GLN A 16 -6.47 3.38 -9.02
C GLN A 16 -7.20 3.64 -7.70
N ASN A 17 -8.14 4.59 -7.72
CA ASN A 17 -9.12 4.76 -6.65
C ASN A 17 -10.20 3.69 -6.77
N MET A 18 -10.45 2.95 -5.68
CA MET A 18 -11.37 1.82 -5.64
C MET A 18 -12.81 2.19 -5.32
N GLY A 19 -13.07 3.40 -4.82
CA GLY A 19 -14.39 3.77 -4.31
C GLY A 19 -14.94 2.76 -3.31
N ARG A 20 -14.06 2.12 -2.52
CA ARG A 20 -14.38 1.07 -1.54
C ARG A 20 -15.01 -0.20 -2.14
N SER A 21 -14.73 -0.51 -3.40
CA SER A 21 -15.24 -1.73 -4.05
C SER A 21 -14.33 -2.94 -3.83
N TYR A 22 -14.79 -3.94 -3.08
CA TYR A 22 -14.06 -5.20 -2.83
C TYR A 22 -13.88 -6.05 -4.09
N ALA A 23 -14.96 -6.21 -4.87
CA ALA A 23 -14.93 -6.99 -6.11
C ALA A 23 -13.94 -6.42 -7.14
N LEU A 24 -13.78 -5.09 -7.18
CA LEU A 24 -12.82 -4.45 -8.06
C LEU A 24 -11.38 -4.76 -7.63
N VAL A 25 -11.09 -4.75 -6.33
CA VAL A 25 -9.76 -5.11 -5.82
C VAL A 25 -9.40 -6.54 -6.21
N ASP A 26 -10.28 -7.51 -5.97
CA ASP A 26 -10.04 -8.92 -6.33
C ASP A 26 -9.75 -9.08 -7.83
N THR A 27 -10.55 -8.41 -8.66
CA THR A 27 -10.38 -8.42 -10.13
C THR A 27 -9.03 -7.84 -10.54
N ILE A 28 -8.59 -6.75 -9.91
CA ILE A 28 -7.31 -6.09 -10.22
C ILE A 28 -6.14 -6.96 -9.78
N LEU A 29 -6.20 -7.56 -8.59
CA LEU A 29 -5.13 -8.42 -8.09
C LEU A 29 -4.88 -9.61 -9.03
N GLU A 30 -5.95 -10.21 -9.55
CA GLU A 30 -5.81 -11.32 -10.49
C GLU A 30 -5.39 -10.85 -11.89
N SER A 31 -6.06 -9.84 -12.44
CA SER A 31 -5.83 -9.41 -13.83
C SER A 31 -4.52 -8.66 -14.06
N LYS A 32 -3.94 -8.02 -13.03
CA LYS A 32 -2.74 -7.17 -13.18
C LYS A 32 -1.43 -7.85 -12.79
N LYS A 33 -1.44 -9.07 -12.24
CA LYS A 33 -0.24 -9.75 -11.69
C LYS A 33 0.89 -10.00 -12.70
N LEU A 34 0.53 -10.25 -13.96
CA LEU A 34 1.51 -10.49 -15.01
C LEU A 34 2.21 -9.19 -15.41
N ASP A 35 1.45 -8.09 -15.47
CA ASP A 35 1.96 -6.84 -16.02
C ASP A 35 2.61 -5.93 -15.00
N PHE A 36 2.01 -5.82 -13.83
CA PHE A 36 2.42 -4.85 -12.81
C PHE A 36 3.17 -5.54 -11.68
N LYS A 37 4.01 -4.75 -11.00
CA LYS A 37 4.75 -5.21 -9.83
C LYS A 37 4.36 -4.47 -8.57
N ILE A 38 3.69 -3.34 -8.71
CA ILE A 38 3.13 -2.56 -7.61
C ILE A 38 1.73 -2.10 -8.02
N ILE A 39 0.79 -2.17 -7.09
CA ILE A 39 -0.53 -1.58 -7.22
C ILE A 39 -0.72 -0.59 -6.07
N PHE A 40 -0.95 0.67 -6.42
CA PHE A 40 -1.37 1.73 -5.52
C PHE A 40 -2.88 1.85 -5.57
N LEU A 41 -3.52 1.67 -4.41
CA LEU A 41 -4.95 1.84 -4.26
C LEU A 41 -5.26 3.05 -3.39
N GLN A 42 -6.27 3.80 -3.80
CA GLN A 42 -6.94 4.82 -2.99
C GLN A 42 -8.36 4.36 -2.65
N GLU A 43 -8.89 4.83 -1.54
CA GLU A 43 -10.17 4.39 -0.97
C GLU A 43 -10.38 2.86 -0.97
N PRO A 44 -9.44 2.09 -0.38
CA PRO A 44 -9.61 0.65 -0.29
C PRO A 44 -10.85 0.28 0.54
N PRO A 45 -11.52 -0.83 0.23
CA PRO A 45 -12.56 -1.40 1.07
C PRO A 45 -11.95 -1.95 2.38
N TRP A 46 -12.58 -1.62 3.50
CA TRP A 46 -12.24 -2.18 4.82
C TRP A 46 -13.39 -3.06 5.30
N ASN A 47 -13.45 -4.29 4.78
CA ASN A 47 -14.49 -5.25 5.12
C ASN A 47 -13.99 -6.28 6.13
N HIS A 48 -14.94 -6.97 6.77
CA HIS A 48 -14.66 -8.13 7.59
C HIS A 48 -14.07 -9.26 6.72
N ILE A 49 -12.82 -9.65 6.96
CA ILE A 49 -12.12 -10.72 6.22
C ILE A 49 -12.37 -12.09 6.88
N ARG A 50 -12.26 -12.18 8.20
CA ARG A 50 -12.38 -13.43 8.97
C ARG A 50 -12.56 -13.16 10.45
N LYS A 51 -13.06 -14.13 11.21
CA LYS A 51 -12.96 -14.10 12.68
C LYS A 51 -11.64 -14.74 13.13
N ALA A 52 -10.87 -14.05 13.96
CA ALA A 52 -9.67 -14.58 14.60
C ALA A 52 -10.04 -15.25 15.94
N PRO A 53 -9.44 -16.40 16.29
CA PRO A 53 -9.66 -16.99 17.61
C PRO A 53 -9.32 -15.99 18.72
N SER A 54 -10.23 -15.85 19.68
CA SER A 54 -10.09 -14.91 20.79
C SER A 54 -10.22 -15.66 22.11
N THR A 55 -9.45 -15.23 23.11
CA THR A 55 -9.54 -15.77 24.48
C THR A 55 -10.67 -15.15 25.28
N THR A 56 -11.21 -14.03 24.82
CA THR A 56 -12.29 -13.27 25.50
C THR A 56 -13.61 -13.30 24.75
N ASN A 57 -13.59 -13.65 23.46
CA ASN A 57 -14.78 -13.75 22.62
C ASN A 57 -14.93 -15.16 22.02
N PRO A 58 -15.91 -15.97 22.45
CA PRO A 58 -16.12 -17.33 21.95
C PRO A 58 -16.39 -17.43 20.44
N GLU A 59 -16.92 -16.37 19.83
CA GLU A 59 -17.14 -16.33 18.38
C GLU A 59 -15.90 -15.94 17.59
N GLY A 60 -14.83 -15.50 18.27
CA GLY A 60 -13.66 -14.90 17.66
C GLY A 60 -13.84 -13.41 17.35
N ASP A 61 -12.72 -12.69 17.25
CA ASP A 61 -12.70 -11.26 16.99
C ASP A 61 -12.67 -10.96 15.49
N ASP A 62 -13.43 -9.96 15.10
CA ASP A 62 -13.55 -9.54 13.71
C ASP A 62 -12.21 -9.01 13.16
N VAL A 63 -11.67 -9.67 12.13
CA VAL A 63 -10.48 -9.21 11.40
C VAL A 63 -10.94 -8.40 10.20
N ILE A 64 -10.84 -7.08 10.32
CA ILE A 64 -11.15 -6.15 9.22
C ILE A 64 -9.88 -5.88 8.42
N GLY A 65 -9.95 -6.00 7.09
CA GLY A 65 -8.84 -5.63 6.21
C GLY A 65 -9.14 -5.73 4.73
N ALA A 66 -8.10 -5.52 3.93
CA ALA A 66 -8.15 -5.63 2.47
C ALA A 66 -7.98 -7.07 1.97
N PRO A 67 -8.42 -7.39 0.74
CA PRO A 67 -8.27 -8.73 0.17
C PRO A 67 -6.84 -9.26 0.19
N ILE A 68 -6.69 -10.56 0.42
CA ILE A 68 -5.41 -11.27 0.43
C ILE A 68 -5.29 -12.06 -0.87
N HIS A 69 -4.13 -12.01 -1.52
CA HIS A 69 -3.88 -12.74 -2.76
C HIS A 69 -2.50 -13.41 -2.73
N PRO A 70 -2.33 -14.65 -3.21
CA PRO A 70 -1.07 -15.40 -3.11
C PRO A 70 0.12 -14.68 -3.76
N GLU A 71 -0.07 -14.01 -4.90
CA GLU A 71 1.02 -13.31 -5.61
C GLU A 71 1.38 -11.93 -5.05
N TRP A 72 0.60 -11.40 -4.10
CA TRP A 72 0.74 -10.02 -3.63
C TRP A 72 1.00 -9.97 -2.12
N LEU A 73 1.96 -9.13 -1.74
CA LEU A 73 2.13 -8.64 -0.38
C LEU A 73 1.26 -7.40 -0.19
N CYS A 74 0.24 -7.50 0.65
CA CYS A 74 -0.57 -6.38 1.07
C CYS A 74 0.19 -5.52 2.10
N MET A 75 0.39 -4.24 1.81
CA MET A 75 1.09 -3.30 2.67
C MET A 75 0.16 -2.15 3.07
N VAL A 76 -0.18 -2.11 4.35
CA VAL A 76 -1.04 -1.09 4.97
C VAL A 76 -0.28 -0.39 6.10
N ARG A 77 -0.55 0.90 6.32
CA ARG A 77 0.04 1.61 7.48
C ARG A 77 -0.39 0.95 8.79
N SER A 78 0.45 1.07 9.80
CA SER A 78 0.12 0.63 11.15
C SER A 78 -0.82 1.65 11.77
N THR A 79 -1.90 1.19 12.40
CA THR A 79 -2.92 2.04 13.04
C THR A 79 -3.01 1.73 14.52
N LYS A 80 -3.19 2.76 15.35
CA LYS A 80 -3.55 2.59 16.77
C LYS A 80 -5.06 2.34 16.91
N PRO A 81 -5.54 1.82 18.07
CA PRO A 81 -6.97 1.80 18.36
C PRO A 81 -7.57 3.21 18.21
N ASN A 82 -8.73 3.30 17.56
CA ASN A 82 -9.44 4.54 17.22
C ASN A 82 -8.80 5.41 16.12
N ASP A 83 -7.66 5.03 15.53
CA ASP A 83 -7.17 5.72 14.33
C ASP A 83 -8.19 5.58 13.19
N PRO A 84 -8.38 6.63 12.38
CA PRO A 84 -9.18 6.51 11.18
C PRO A 84 -8.54 5.50 10.23
N ARG A 85 -9.40 4.76 9.52
CA ARG A 85 -8.95 3.79 8.51
C ARG A 85 -8.09 4.50 7.45
N PRO A 86 -6.99 3.87 7.01
CA PRO A 86 -6.19 4.40 5.91
C PRO A 86 -7.03 4.57 4.65
N ARG A 87 -6.79 5.62 3.86
CA ARG A 87 -7.41 5.81 2.54
C ARG A 87 -6.46 5.43 1.41
N THR A 88 -5.26 4.94 1.73
CA THR A 88 -4.32 4.37 0.77
C THR A 88 -3.87 2.98 1.20
N LEU A 89 -3.66 2.12 0.20
CA LEU A 89 -3.17 0.76 0.36
C LEU A 89 -2.24 0.41 -0.81
N THR A 90 -1.21 -0.40 -0.55
CA THR A 90 -0.26 -0.80 -1.58
C THR A 90 -0.15 -2.32 -1.63
N TYR A 91 -0.26 -2.90 -2.83
CA TYR A 91 0.12 -4.29 -3.06
C TYR A 91 1.46 -4.34 -3.79
N VAL A 92 2.38 -5.15 -3.27
CA VAL A 92 3.69 -5.40 -3.86
C VAL A 92 3.75 -6.84 -4.35
N HIS A 93 4.03 -7.04 -5.64
CA HIS A 93 4.13 -8.39 -6.19
C HIS A 93 5.27 -9.15 -5.50
N ARG A 94 5.07 -10.42 -5.13
CA ARG A 94 6.05 -11.18 -4.33
C ARG A 94 7.43 -11.33 -4.98
N HIS A 95 7.51 -11.23 -6.30
CA HIS A 95 8.78 -11.11 -7.03
C HIS A 95 9.65 -9.92 -6.58
N LEU A 96 9.07 -8.84 -6.05
CA LEU A 96 9.81 -7.70 -5.50
C LEU A 96 10.27 -7.92 -4.05
N LEU A 97 9.98 -9.06 -3.41
CA LEU A 97 10.44 -9.30 -2.03
C LEU A 97 11.97 -9.29 -1.91
N CYS A 98 12.70 -9.62 -2.98
CA CYS A 98 14.16 -9.49 -3.00
C CYS A 98 14.63 -8.03 -2.85
N MET A 99 13.78 -7.05 -3.15
CA MET A 99 14.02 -5.62 -2.93
C MET A 99 13.56 -5.14 -1.55
N ARG A 100 13.23 -6.04 -0.61
CA ARG A 100 12.92 -5.70 0.80
C ARG A 100 11.91 -4.54 0.94
N PRO A 101 10.69 -4.68 0.40
CA PRO A 101 9.70 -3.61 0.46
C PRO A 101 9.37 -3.24 1.91
N ILE A 102 9.32 -1.94 2.20
CA ILE A 102 9.03 -1.39 3.53
C ILE A 102 8.19 -0.13 3.43
N LEU A 103 7.22 0.05 4.33
CA LEU A 103 6.52 1.33 4.48
C LEU A 103 7.32 2.25 5.39
N ARG A 104 7.64 3.45 4.91
CA ARG A 104 8.47 4.43 5.61
C ARG A 104 7.65 5.35 6.52
N GLN A 105 6.97 4.75 7.49
CA GLN A 105 6.07 5.46 8.41
C GLN A 105 6.81 6.42 9.37
N GLU A 106 8.13 6.26 9.51
CA GLU A 106 8.96 7.17 10.31
C GLU A 106 9.05 8.59 9.71
N TRP A 107 8.83 8.72 8.40
CA TRP A 107 8.80 10.02 7.72
C TRP A 107 7.38 10.49 7.43
N VAL A 108 6.49 9.55 7.07
CA VAL A 108 5.09 9.87 6.76
C VAL A 108 4.16 8.84 7.40
N ASN A 109 3.55 9.21 8.52
CA ASN A 109 2.44 8.47 9.13
C ASN A 109 1.13 9.27 8.95
N HIS A 110 0.66 9.33 7.71
CA HIS A 110 -0.58 10.02 7.34
C HIS A 110 -1.58 8.99 6.80
N ARG A 111 -2.87 9.13 7.12
CA ARG A 111 -3.91 8.17 6.68
C ARG A 111 -4.07 8.08 5.16
N ASP A 112 -3.62 9.11 4.44
CA ASP A 112 -3.81 9.26 3.00
C ASP A 112 -2.54 9.16 2.17
N ILE A 113 -1.42 8.88 2.81
CA ILE A 113 -0.12 8.83 2.13
C ILE A 113 0.59 7.55 2.56
N GLN A 114 1.11 6.81 1.60
CA GLN A 114 2.06 5.73 1.84
C GLN A 114 3.36 6.01 1.10
N VAL A 115 4.48 5.98 1.83
CA VAL A 115 5.81 5.96 1.24
C VAL A 115 6.31 4.52 1.24
N LEU A 116 6.40 3.92 0.06
CA LEU A 116 7.00 2.61 -0.16
C LEU A 116 8.49 2.78 -0.46
N GLY A 117 9.34 2.18 0.38
CA GLY A 117 10.76 1.99 0.11
C GLY A 117 11.02 0.64 -0.54
N LEU A 118 11.84 0.62 -1.59
CA LEU A 118 12.42 -0.60 -2.17
C LEU A 118 13.94 -0.52 -2.13
N PHE A 119 14.60 -1.50 -1.54
CA PHE A 119 16.04 -1.62 -1.49
C PHE A 119 16.60 -2.06 -2.85
N ASN A 120 17.53 -1.27 -3.37
CA ASN A 120 18.23 -1.51 -4.62
C ASN A 120 19.69 -1.00 -4.52
N GLN A 121 20.67 -1.83 -4.89
CA GLN A 121 22.08 -1.43 -5.01
C GLN A 121 22.65 -0.66 -3.79
N GLY A 122 22.28 -1.06 -2.57
CA GLY A 122 22.80 -0.45 -1.34
C GLY A 122 21.99 0.74 -0.82
N ASN A 123 20.94 1.18 -1.51
CA ASN A 123 20.07 2.27 -1.05
C ASN A 123 18.58 1.95 -1.23
N TYR A 124 17.70 2.74 -0.62
CA TYR A 124 16.26 2.68 -0.87
C TYR A 124 15.87 3.69 -1.93
N ILE A 125 15.07 3.24 -2.91
CA ILE A 125 14.24 4.13 -3.73
C ILE A 125 12.87 4.27 -3.08
N HIS A 126 12.28 5.46 -3.15
CA HIS A 126 11.00 5.77 -2.50
C HIS A 126 9.93 6.14 -3.52
N LEU A 127 8.78 5.50 -3.38
CA LEU A 127 7.59 5.68 -4.20
C LEU A 127 6.44 6.12 -3.29
N LEU A 128 5.60 7.05 -3.75
CA LEU A 128 4.54 7.63 -2.93
C LEU A 128 3.16 7.35 -3.54
N ASN A 129 2.30 6.70 -2.77
CA ASN A 129 0.87 6.56 -3.03
C ASN A 129 0.12 7.65 -2.25
N ILE A 130 -0.70 8.45 -2.95
CA ILE A 130 -1.45 9.56 -2.37
C ILE A 130 -2.95 9.45 -2.66
N TYR A 131 -3.74 9.84 -1.67
CA TYR A 131 -5.12 10.25 -1.83
C TYR A 131 -5.28 11.67 -1.29
N SER A 132 -5.68 12.64 -2.10
CA SER A 132 -6.05 13.97 -1.62
C SER A 132 -7.55 14.02 -1.38
N ASP A 133 -7.97 14.55 -0.25
CA ASP A 133 -9.39 14.78 0.01
C ASP A 133 -9.84 16.18 -0.41
N SER A 134 -11.12 16.49 -0.22
CA SER A 134 -11.71 17.79 -0.54
C SER A 134 -11.06 18.97 0.19
N SER A 135 -10.29 18.70 1.26
CA SER A 135 -9.56 19.71 2.02
C SER A 135 -8.08 19.77 1.65
N SER A 136 -7.66 19.00 0.63
CA SER A 136 -6.28 18.84 0.18
C SER A 136 -5.33 18.44 1.30
N SER A 137 -5.81 17.67 2.29
CA SER A 137 -5.07 17.40 3.53
C SER A 137 -3.72 16.73 3.27
N ALA A 138 -3.68 15.78 2.34
CA ALA A 138 -2.45 15.09 1.95
C ALA A 138 -1.46 16.02 1.24
N ILE A 139 -1.94 16.82 0.28
CA ILE A 139 -1.10 17.77 -0.47
C ILE A 139 -0.52 18.83 0.49
N ASN A 140 -1.36 19.38 1.37
CA ASN A 140 -0.93 20.35 2.37
C ASN A 140 0.12 19.74 3.32
N PHE A 141 -0.10 18.52 3.80
CA PHE A 141 0.89 17.82 4.62
C PHE A 141 2.25 17.69 3.90
N LEU A 142 2.25 17.26 2.63
CA LEU A 142 3.47 17.14 1.84
C LEU A 142 4.16 18.49 1.64
N SER A 143 3.39 19.54 1.32
CA SER A 143 3.92 20.89 1.13
C SER A 143 4.54 21.46 2.39
N THR A 144 3.96 21.20 3.57
CA THR A 144 4.50 21.69 4.85
C THR A 144 5.73 20.90 5.29
N ASN A 145 5.82 19.61 4.96
CA ASN A 145 6.85 18.70 5.48
C ASN A 145 7.92 18.31 4.45
N PHE A 146 7.98 18.96 3.29
CA PHE A 146 8.80 18.51 2.15
C PHE A 146 10.29 18.30 2.50
N ILE A 147 10.85 19.10 3.41
CA ILE A 147 12.25 19.00 3.85
C ILE A 147 12.54 17.70 4.62
N ASN A 148 11.52 17.13 5.26
CA ASN A 148 11.66 15.95 6.13
C ASN A 148 11.29 14.64 5.43
N ILE A 149 10.83 14.70 4.17
CA ILE A 149 10.41 13.54 3.40
C ILE A 149 11.61 13.05 2.56
N PRO A 150 11.82 11.73 2.44
CA PRO A 150 12.91 11.20 1.61
C PRO A 150 12.74 11.61 0.13
N ASN A 151 13.79 11.46 -0.66
CA ASN A 151 13.71 11.66 -2.10
C ASN A 151 12.70 10.69 -2.74
N ILE A 152 11.56 11.22 -3.16
CA ILE A 152 10.50 10.46 -3.84
C ILE A 152 10.75 10.48 -5.34
N ILE A 153 11.03 9.31 -5.93
CA ILE A 153 11.32 9.21 -7.37
C ILE A 153 10.06 9.02 -8.22
N TYR A 154 8.95 8.66 -7.59
CA TYR A 154 7.64 8.52 -8.23
C TYR A 154 6.54 8.82 -7.22
N MET A 155 5.59 9.64 -7.64
CA MET A 155 4.37 9.92 -6.90
C MET A 155 3.19 9.62 -7.82
N GLY A 156 2.22 8.85 -7.34
CA GLY A 156 1.02 8.51 -8.07
C GLY A 156 -0.15 8.29 -7.13
N GLY A 157 -1.36 8.47 -7.65
CA GLY A 157 -2.56 8.31 -6.86
C GLY A 157 -3.69 9.19 -7.35
N ASP A 158 -4.60 9.49 -6.45
CA ASP A 158 -5.74 10.36 -6.70
C ASP A 158 -5.50 11.70 -5.99
N PHE A 159 -5.28 12.74 -6.78
CA PHE A 159 -4.94 14.06 -6.27
C PHE A 159 -6.15 14.96 -6.03
N ASN A 160 -7.35 14.59 -6.53
CA ASN A 160 -8.58 15.40 -6.43
C ASN A 160 -8.35 16.92 -6.60
N CYS A 161 -7.51 17.29 -7.57
CA CYS A 161 -7.05 18.67 -7.81
C CYS A 161 -7.61 19.24 -9.12
#